data_AF-A0A0J8QMM5-F1
#
_entry.id   AF-A0A0J8QMM5-F1
#
_cell.length_a   1.000
_cell.length_b   1.000
_cell.length_c   1.000
_cell.angle_alpha   90.00
_cell.angle_beta   90.00
_cell.angle_gamma   90.00
#
_symmetry.space_group_name_H-M   'P 1'
#
loop_
_entity.id
_entity.type
_entity.pdbx_description
1 polymer ?
#
loop_
_entity_poly.entity_id
_entity_poly.type
_entity_poly.pdbx_seq_one_letter_code
_entity_poly.pdbx_strand_id
1 'polypeptide(L)'
;MLAFISSTIATLVSLLALAVIFPTVAGYPIRLVLRGLGCRIKKRTEAKRKLIRARVRVEEEDYQSQRNRQSKAEDADWEKVESYGSQTATDGKVKDSAWTESTRWRWRTSPLAAVRATQKRWPKAICVIYTGDQDVDKATMLKNIERRFNIQLHPPTVVFCYLSTRKYVLSNTYPHFTLLGQSLGSLVLAYDAFTNLVPDVFVDTMGYAFALALSNFLFPSVPTGAYVHYPTISTDMLESLDDKTGQRGLNAGAGTGWKGMVKRKYWHAFAKLYGWVGGNANLREPSILYIRPIPS
;
A
#
# COMPACT_ATOMS: atom_id res chain seq x y z
N MET A 1 -35.86 -43.90 -28.40
CA MET A 1 -36.03 -42.74 -27.48
C MET A 1 -34.92 -42.66 -26.43
N LEU A 2 -34.61 -43.74 -25.70
CA LEU A 2 -33.58 -43.76 -24.64
C LEU A 2 -32.16 -43.40 -25.12
N ALA A 3 -31.73 -43.90 -26.29
CA ALA A 3 -30.40 -43.59 -26.85
C ALA A 3 -30.22 -42.09 -27.20
N PHE A 4 -31.28 -41.43 -27.69
CA PHE A 4 -31.25 -39.99 -27.97
C PHE A 4 -31.14 -39.15 -26.70
N ILE A 5 -31.83 -39.56 -25.63
CA ILE A 5 -31.77 -38.90 -24.31
C ILE A 5 -30.38 -39.07 -23.68
N SER A 6 -29.77 -40.25 -23.81
CA SER A 6 -28.39 -40.49 -23.33
C SER A 6 -27.36 -39.63 -24.07
N SER A 7 -27.52 -39.45 -25.38
CA SER A 7 -26.61 -38.64 -26.19
C SER A 7 -26.71 -37.15 -25.89
N THR A 8 -27.92 -36.63 -25.63
CA THR A 8 -28.12 -35.21 -25.27
C THR A 8 -27.64 -34.89 -23.86
N ILE A 9 -27.77 -35.82 -22.92
CA ILE A 9 -27.22 -35.66 -21.57
C ILE A 9 -25.68 -35.65 -21.62
N ALA A 10 -25.06 -36.55 -22.39
CA ALA A 10 -23.61 -36.60 -22.53
C ALA A 10 -23.02 -35.31 -23.16
N THR A 11 -23.69 -34.72 -24.15
CA THR A 11 -23.26 -33.46 -24.76
C THR A 11 -23.42 -32.28 -23.80
N LEU A 12 -24.52 -32.21 -23.03
CA LEU A 12 -24.72 -31.20 -21.98
C LEU A 12 -23.65 -31.28 -20.88
N VAL A 13 -23.35 -32.50 -20.39
CA VAL A 13 -22.29 -32.72 -19.38
C VAL A 13 -20.92 -32.31 -19.92
N SER A 14 -20.62 -32.67 -21.17
CA SER A 14 -19.35 -32.29 -21.82
C SER A 14 -19.21 -30.78 -22.01
N LEU A 15 -20.29 -30.10 -22.42
CA LEU A 15 -20.31 -28.63 -22.56
C LEU A 15 -20.18 -27.93 -21.21
N LEU A 16 -20.83 -28.44 -20.16
CA LEU A 16 -20.67 -27.92 -18.79
C LEU A 16 -19.25 -28.13 -18.27
N ALA A 17 -18.67 -29.31 -18.49
CA ALA A 17 -17.27 -29.58 -18.12
C ALA A 17 -16.31 -28.64 -18.86
N LEU A 18 -16.48 -28.44 -20.17
CA LEU A 18 -15.72 -27.46 -20.94
C LEU A 18 -15.93 -26.03 -20.42
N ALA A 19 -17.15 -25.63 -20.08
CA ALA A 19 -17.44 -24.29 -19.56
C ALA A 19 -16.78 -24.02 -18.19
N VAL A 20 -16.56 -25.06 -17.38
CA VAL A 20 -15.86 -24.95 -16.08
C VAL A 20 -14.34 -25.04 -16.24
N ILE A 21 -13.86 -25.96 -17.07
CA ILE A 21 -12.43 -26.21 -17.28
C ILE A 21 -11.81 -25.09 -18.12
N PHE A 22 -12.48 -24.63 -19.17
CA PHE A 22 -11.94 -23.67 -20.13
C PHE A 22 -11.50 -22.34 -19.49
N PRO A 23 -12.27 -21.67 -18.61
CA PRO A 23 -11.81 -20.44 -17.96
C PRO A 23 -10.58 -20.66 -17.07
N THR A 24 -10.50 -21.82 -16.40
CA THR A 24 -9.37 -22.15 -15.51
C THR A 24 -8.10 -22.45 -16.30
N VAL A 25 -8.23 -23.18 -17.41
CA VAL A 25 -7.12 -23.56 -18.29
C VAL A 25 -6.70 -22.38 -19.17
N ALA A 26 -7.63 -21.58 -19.68
CA ALA A 26 -7.34 -20.39 -20.49
C ALA A 26 -6.65 -19.28 -19.68
N GLY A 27 -6.88 -19.23 -18.36
CA GLY A 27 -6.16 -18.32 -17.47
C GLY A 27 -4.70 -18.72 -17.19
N TYR A 28 -4.34 -19.99 -17.37
CA TYR A 28 -2.99 -20.51 -17.12
C TYR A 28 -1.89 -19.87 -17.99
N PRO A 29 -2.01 -19.78 -19.34
CA PRO A 29 -0.99 -19.15 -20.16
C PRO A 29 -0.79 -17.67 -19.79
N ILE A 30 -1.86 -16.94 -19.48
CA ILE A 30 -1.79 -15.55 -19.04
C ILE A 30 -0.98 -15.45 -17.74
N ARG A 31 -1.27 -16.32 -16.75
CA ARG A 31 -0.51 -16.37 -15.49
C ARG A 31 0.96 -16.70 -15.73
N LEU A 32 1.27 -17.61 -16.66
CA LEU A 32 2.66 -17.98 -16.99
C LEU A 32 3.41 -16.80 -17.61
N VAL A 33 2.79 -16.08 -18.55
CA VAL A 33 3.35 -14.88 -19.19
C VAL A 33 3.59 -13.79 -18.15
N LEU A 34 2.62 -13.51 -17.28
CA LEU A 34 2.75 -12.51 -16.22
C LEU A 34 3.85 -12.88 -15.20
N ARG A 35 3.96 -14.16 -14.82
CA ARG A 35 5.06 -14.65 -13.97
C ARG A 35 6.41 -14.48 -14.66
N GLY A 36 6.50 -14.79 -15.95
CA GLY A 36 7.72 -14.57 -16.75
C GLY A 36 8.13 -13.10 -16.78
N LEU A 37 7.15 -12.20 -16.99
CA LEU A 37 7.37 -10.75 -16.92
C LEU A 37 7.83 -10.32 -15.52
N GLY A 38 7.21 -10.83 -14.47
CA GLY A 38 7.63 -10.58 -13.09
C GLY A 38 9.07 -11.03 -12.82
N CYS A 39 9.45 -12.25 -13.23
CA CYS A 39 10.84 -12.72 -13.13
C CYS A 39 11.82 -11.79 -13.84
N ARG A 40 11.46 -11.28 -15.03
CA ARG A 40 12.29 -10.32 -15.78
C ARG A 40 12.43 -8.99 -15.02
N ILE A 41 11.35 -8.46 -14.47
CA ILE A 41 11.35 -7.21 -13.69
C ILE A 41 12.17 -7.38 -12.41
N LYS A 42 12.03 -8.52 -11.71
CA LYS A 42 12.81 -8.84 -10.52
C LYS A 42 14.30 -8.85 -10.82
N LYS A 43 14.73 -9.58 -11.86
CA LYS A 43 16.14 -9.60 -12.30
C LYS A 43 16.66 -8.20 -12.63
N ARG A 44 15.88 -7.40 -13.36
CA ARG A 44 16.26 -6.02 -13.72
C ARG A 44 16.46 -5.11 -12.50
N THR A 45 15.65 -5.29 -11.46
CA THR A 45 15.70 -4.45 -10.25
C THR A 45 16.73 -4.90 -9.21
N GLU A 46 17.36 -6.06 -9.38
CA GLU A 46 18.35 -6.58 -8.42
C GLU A 46 19.58 -5.67 -8.25
N ALA A 47 20.09 -5.08 -9.34
CA ALA A 47 21.21 -4.15 -9.27
C ALA A 47 20.86 -2.92 -8.41
N LYS A 48 19.70 -2.31 -8.66
CA LYS A 48 19.19 -1.17 -7.88
C LYS A 48 18.93 -1.55 -6.42
N ARG A 49 18.41 -2.75 -6.16
CA ARG A 49 18.24 -3.29 -4.80
C ARG A 49 19.57 -3.39 -4.05
N LYS A 50 20.63 -3.90 -4.70
CA LYS A 50 21.97 -3.97 -4.08
C LYS A 50 22.51 -2.58 -3.76
N LEU A 51 22.34 -1.63 -4.67
CA LEU A 51 22.72 -0.22 -4.45
C LEU A 51 21.97 0.41 -3.28
N ILE A 52 20.65 0.19 -3.17
CA ILE A 52 19.86 0.68 -2.05
C ILE A 52 20.37 0.08 -0.73
N ARG A 53 20.62 -1.23 -0.67
CA ARG A 53 21.17 -1.86 0.54
C ARG A 53 22.54 -1.31 0.92
N ALA A 54 23.41 -1.05 -0.05
CA ALA A 54 24.71 -0.44 0.20
C ALA A 54 24.57 0.99 0.73
N ARG A 55 23.70 1.80 0.10
CA ARG A 55 23.41 3.16 0.56
C ARG A 55 22.87 3.20 1.99
N VAL A 56 21.93 2.31 2.31
CA VAL A 56 21.37 2.23 3.68
C VAL A 56 22.44 1.87 4.71
N ARG A 57 23.41 1.01 4.37
CA ARG A 57 24.53 0.69 5.27
C ARG A 57 25.40 1.92 5.56
N VAL A 58 25.77 2.66 4.50
CA VAL A 58 26.55 3.89 4.65
C VAL A 58 25.78 4.94 5.45
N GLU A 59 24.51 5.18 5.12
CA GLU A 59 23.67 6.13 5.87
C GLU A 59 23.50 5.72 7.34
N GLU A 60 23.47 4.42 7.65
CA GLU A 60 23.43 3.92 9.04
C GLU A 60 24.74 4.21 9.77
N GLU A 61 25.89 3.92 9.15
CA GLU A 61 27.22 4.20 9.71
C GLU A 61 27.41 5.70 9.98
N ASP A 62 27.00 6.55 9.04
CA ASP A 62 27.02 8.00 9.18
C ASP A 62 26.10 8.47 10.32
N TYR A 63 24.89 7.92 10.41
CA TYR A 63 23.93 8.26 11.44
C TYR A 63 24.44 7.87 12.85
N GLN A 64 25.01 6.68 13.00
CA GLN A 64 25.62 6.24 14.26
C GLN A 64 26.83 7.10 14.63
N SER A 65 27.66 7.46 13.65
CA SER A 65 28.83 8.32 13.87
C SER A 65 28.43 9.72 14.32
N GLN A 66 27.40 10.32 13.71
CA GLN A 66 26.86 11.62 14.10
C GLN A 66 26.26 11.56 15.52
N ARG A 67 25.49 10.52 15.82
CA ARG A 67 24.88 10.33 17.14
C ARG A 67 25.94 10.16 18.24
N ASN A 68 26.99 9.39 17.99
CA ASN A 68 28.10 9.22 18.93
C ASN A 68 28.91 10.51 19.14
N ARG A 69 29.06 11.35 18.10
CA ARG A 69 29.69 12.68 18.26
C ARG A 69 28.82 13.61 19.10
N GLN A 70 27.50 13.58 18.88
CA GLN A 70 26.57 14.40 19.64
C GLN A 70 26.54 13.99 21.12
N SER A 71 26.44 12.69 21.43
CA SER A 71 26.46 12.23 22.82
C SER A 71 27.75 12.62 23.55
N LYS A 72 28.91 12.48 22.89
CA LYS A 72 30.20 12.92 23.46
C LYS A 72 30.27 14.42 23.70
N ALA A 73 29.64 15.24 22.84
CA ALA A 73 29.59 16.68 23.02
C ALA A 73 28.67 17.08 24.19
N GLU A 74 27.53 16.38 24.34
CA GLU A 74 26.62 16.56 25.48
C GLU A 74 27.29 16.15 26.80
N ASP A 75 27.96 14.99 26.86
CA ASP A 75 28.69 14.52 28.05
C ASP A 75 29.80 15.52 28.46
N ALA A 76 30.56 16.05 27.50
CA ALA A 76 31.60 17.04 27.76
C ALA A 76 31.05 18.40 28.25
N ASP A 77 29.85 18.78 27.83
CA ASP A 77 29.15 19.97 28.33
C ASP A 77 28.68 19.74 29.78
N TRP A 78 28.15 18.55 30.09
CA TRP A 78 27.78 18.17 31.46
C TRP A 78 28.98 18.13 32.42
N GLU A 79 30.13 17.57 32.01
CA GLU A 79 31.37 17.59 32.81
C GLU A 79 31.84 19.03 33.10
N LYS A 80 31.61 19.96 32.17
CA LYS A 80 31.91 21.38 32.35
C LYS A 80 30.95 22.03 33.34
N VAL A 81 29.66 21.70 33.31
CA VAL A 81 28.66 22.22 34.25
C VAL A 81 28.90 21.68 35.67
N GLU A 82 29.27 20.41 35.82
CA GLU A 82 29.65 19.82 37.13
C GLU A 82 30.91 20.47 37.73
N SER A 83 31.86 20.89 36.89
CA SER A 83 33.04 21.68 37.31
C SER A 83 32.70 23.07 37.88
N TYR A 84 31.50 23.61 37.64
CA TYR A 84 31.07 24.93 38.12
C TYR A 84 29.90 24.90 39.11
N GLY A 85 29.31 23.74 39.40
CA GLY A 85 28.02 23.65 40.08
C GLY A 85 27.95 22.64 41.23
N SER A 86 28.53 22.98 42.39
CA SER A 86 28.01 22.50 43.67
C SER A 86 27.05 23.56 44.21
N GLN A 87 25.77 23.52 43.81
CA GLN A 87 24.59 24.00 44.55
C GLN A 87 23.28 23.89 43.74
N THR A 88 22.28 23.31 44.40
CA THR A 88 20.81 23.32 44.14
C THR A 88 20.30 22.70 42.83
N ALA A 89 19.92 21.42 42.92
CA ALA A 89 19.03 20.76 41.97
C ALA A 89 17.57 21.21 42.21
N THR A 90 16.91 21.78 41.19
CA THR A 90 15.45 21.77 41.09
C THR A 90 15.03 20.75 40.04
N ASP A 91 14.21 19.80 40.49
CA ASP A 91 13.69 18.66 39.73
C ASP A 91 12.75 19.13 38.62
N GLY A 92 13.30 19.28 37.41
CA GLY A 92 12.56 19.60 36.20
C GLY A 92 11.90 18.36 35.62
N LYS A 93 10.80 17.89 36.22
CA LYS A 93 9.90 16.91 35.58
C LYS A 93 9.44 17.46 34.23
N VAL A 94 9.95 16.87 33.15
CA VAL A 94 9.41 17.04 31.80
C VAL A 94 7.93 16.64 31.85
N LYS A 95 7.08 17.65 31.66
CA LYS A 95 5.63 17.54 31.64
C LYS A 95 5.26 16.64 30.45
N ASP A 96 4.89 15.39 30.73
CA ASP A 96 4.21 14.53 29.75
C ASP A 96 3.02 15.32 29.20
N SER A 97 3.12 15.72 27.94
CA SER A 97 2.07 16.44 27.26
C SER A 97 0.84 15.53 27.21
N ALA A 98 -0.18 15.92 27.98
CA ALA A 98 -1.47 15.27 28.02
C ALA A 98 -2.09 15.25 26.62
N TRP A 99 -1.97 14.11 25.95
CA TRP A 99 -2.57 13.87 24.65
C TRP A 99 -4.09 13.87 24.79
N THR A 100 -4.77 14.77 24.08
CA THR A 100 -6.21 14.67 23.88
C THR A 100 -6.53 13.44 23.03
N GLU A 101 -7.51 12.63 23.43
CA GLU A 101 -7.85 11.35 22.76
C GLU A 101 -8.06 11.50 21.24
N SER A 102 -8.58 12.65 20.79
CA SER A 102 -8.78 12.98 19.36
C SER A 102 -7.48 12.93 18.53
N THR A 103 -6.36 13.41 19.09
CA THR A 103 -5.05 13.32 18.41
C THR A 103 -4.49 11.90 18.44
N ARG A 104 -4.86 11.10 19.46
CA ARG A 104 -4.42 9.71 19.62
C ARG A 104 -4.97 8.77 18.56
N TRP A 105 -6.21 8.98 18.13
CA TRP A 105 -6.81 8.19 17.04
C TRP A 105 -6.15 8.47 15.68
N ARG A 106 -5.82 9.74 15.39
CA ARG A 106 -5.32 10.18 14.08
C ARG A 106 -3.95 9.61 13.69
N TRP A 107 -3.05 9.32 14.64
CA TRP A 107 -1.74 8.74 14.33
C TRP A 107 -1.76 7.21 14.28
N ARG A 108 -2.63 6.54 15.04
CA ARG A 108 -2.77 5.06 15.04
C ARG A 108 -3.27 4.52 13.71
N THR A 109 -3.93 5.36 12.90
CA THR A 109 -4.49 5.02 11.58
C THR A 109 -3.68 5.55 10.40
N SER A 110 -2.42 5.98 10.62
CA SER A 110 -1.58 6.46 9.52
C SER A 110 -0.67 5.36 8.97
N PRO A 111 -0.50 5.25 7.64
CA PRO A 111 0.47 4.32 7.05
C PRO A 111 1.90 4.51 7.57
N LEU A 112 2.26 5.74 7.92
CA LEU A 112 3.57 6.10 8.47
C LEU A 112 3.79 5.56 9.88
N ALA A 113 2.73 5.38 10.68
CA ALA A 113 2.82 4.71 11.97
C ALA A 113 3.13 3.21 11.80
N ALA A 114 2.61 2.58 10.75
CA ALA A 114 2.94 1.19 10.42
C ALA A 114 4.43 1.05 10.02
N VAL A 115 4.99 2.02 9.28
CA VAL A 115 6.43 2.08 8.98
C VAL A 115 7.24 2.17 10.27
N ARG A 116 6.88 3.08 11.18
CA ARG A 116 7.56 3.22 12.48
C ARG A 116 7.49 1.93 13.31
N ALA A 117 6.33 1.28 13.35
CA ALA A 117 6.16 0.02 14.06
C ALA A 117 7.02 -1.10 13.46
N THR A 118 7.12 -1.14 12.12
CA THR A 118 7.98 -2.09 11.39
C THR A 118 9.45 -1.85 11.72
N GLN A 119 9.92 -0.61 11.72
CA GLN A 119 11.30 -0.27 12.09
C GLN A 119 11.61 -0.68 13.54
N LYS A 120 10.69 -0.47 14.48
CA LYS A 120 10.87 -0.89 15.88
C LYS A 120 10.95 -2.41 16.03
N ARG A 121 10.08 -3.15 15.31
CA ARG A 121 10.01 -4.60 15.41
C ARG A 121 11.13 -5.30 14.64
N TRP A 122 11.56 -4.73 13.51
CA TRP A 122 12.62 -5.24 12.66
C TRP A 122 13.59 -4.10 12.28
N PRO A 123 14.58 -3.78 13.13
CA PRO A 123 15.51 -2.66 12.90
C PRO A 123 16.34 -2.77 11.62
N LYS A 124 16.55 -3.99 11.12
CA LYS A 124 17.28 -4.26 9.86
C LYS A 124 16.38 -4.19 8.62
N ALA A 125 15.07 -4.02 8.78
CA ALA A 125 14.14 -3.95 7.66
C ALA A 125 14.25 -2.58 6.97
N ILE A 126 14.38 -2.60 5.64
CA ILE A 126 14.38 -1.38 4.83
C ILE A 126 12.96 -1.13 4.36
N CYS A 127 12.39 -0.01 4.78
CA CYS A 127 11.05 0.42 4.40
C CYS A 127 11.14 1.32 3.15
N VAL A 128 10.67 0.79 2.02
CA VAL A 128 10.62 1.55 0.76
C VAL A 128 9.22 2.16 0.61
N ILE A 129 9.17 3.47 0.46
CA ILE A 129 7.93 4.23 0.26
C ILE A 129 7.88 4.69 -1.19
N TYR A 130 6.90 4.18 -1.94
CA TYR A 130 6.62 4.70 -3.27
C TYR A 130 5.82 5.99 -3.17
N THR A 131 6.31 7.07 -3.78
CA THR A 131 5.68 8.39 -3.73
C THR A 131 5.63 9.02 -5.12
N GLY A 132 4.60 9.80 -5.42
CA GLY A 132 4.56 10.60 -6.64
C GLY A 132 4.99 12.06 -6.43
N ASP A 133 5.52 12.42 -5.26
CA ASP A 133 6.03 13.76 -4.95
C ASP A 133 7.49 13.86 -5.41
N GLN A 134 7.72 14.04 -6.71
CA GLN A 134 9.06 13.99 -7.33
C GLN A 134 10.00 15.12 -6.89
N ASP A 135 9.46 16.22 -6.38
CA ASP A 135 10.19 17.46 -6.13
C ASP A 135 10.60 17.64 -4.65
N VAL A 136 10.45 16.60 -3.82
CA VAL A 136 10.73 16.68 -2.38
C VAL A 136 11.88 15.76 -2.00
N ASP A 137 12.95 16.33 -1.44
CA ASP A 137 14.10 15.57 -0.96
C ASP A 137 13.77 14.74 0.29
N LYS A 138 14.57 13.70 0.54
CA LYS A 138 14.38 12.77 1.66
C LYS A 138 14.34 13.48 3.02
N ALA A 139 15.22 14.46 3.26
CA ALA A 139 15.30 15.13 4.55
C ALA A 139 14.07 16.02 4.79
N THR A 140 13.65 16.78 3.79
CA THR A 140 12.42 17.58 3.85
C THR A 140 11.19 16.71 4.01
N MET A 141 11.11 15.56 3.34
CA MET A 141 10.01 14.63 3.49
C MET A 141 9.91 14.09 4.92
N LEU A 142 11.04 13.69 5.52
CA LEU A 142 11.08 13.22 6.91
C LEU A 142 10.68 14.32 7.90
N LYS A 143 11.17 15.56 7.72
CA LYS A 143 10.76 16.72 8.53
C LYS A 143 9.26 17.00 8.41
N ASN A 144 8.70 16.88 7.20
CA ASN A 144 7.26 17.05 6.98
C ASN A 144 6.44 15.95 7.66
N ILE A 145 6.91 14.70 7.65
CA ILE A 145 6.28 13.59 8.34
C ILE A 145 6.26 13.83 9.84
N GLU A 146 7.40 14.22 10.41
CA GLU A 146 7.50 14.57 11.82
C GLU A 146 6.57 15.73 12.18
N ARG A 147 6.63 16.84 11.44
CA ARG A 147 5.79 18.02 11.70
C ARG A 147 4.29 17.74 11.61
N ARG A 148 3.85 16.95 10.62
CA ARG A 148 2.41 16.72 10.36
C ARG A 148 1.81 15.61 11.20
N PHE A 149 2.58 14.55 11.45
CA PHE A 149 2.08 13.35 12.10
C PHE A 149 2.68 13.12 13.50
N ASN A 150 3.69 13.91 13.89
CA ASN A 150 4.49 13.70 15.10
C ASN A 150 5.12 12.29 15.16
N ILE A 151 5.55 11.80 14.00
CA ILE A 151 6.16 10.48 13.83
C ILE A 151 7.60 10.67 13.39
N GLN A 152 8.53 10.34 14.28
CA GLN A 152 9.95 10.24 13.93
C GLN A 152 10.22 8.84 13.38
N LEU A 153 10.67 8.79 12.13
CA LEU A 153 11.12 7.57 11.45
C LEU A 153 12.64 7.49 11.53
N HIS A 154 13.19 6.27 11.57
CA HIS A 154 14.63 6.06 11.51
C HIS A 154 15.15 6.33 10.09
N PRO A 155 15.86 7.45 9.82
CA PRO A 155 16.13 7.91 8.47
C PRO A 155 16.89 6.91 7.58
N PRO A 156 17.94 6.21 8.06
CA PRO A 156 18.72 5.29 7.22
C PRO A 156 17.89 4.17 6.60
N THR A 157 16.91 3.65 7.32
CA THR A 157 16.11 2.49 6.87
C THR A 157 14.86 2.89 6.06
N VAL A 158 14.63 4.19 5.82
CA VAL A 158 13.55 4.67 4.95
C VAL A 158 14.11 5.09 3.60
N VAL A 159 13.53 4.57 2.52
CA VAL A 159 13.94 4.89 1.15
C VAL A 159 12.74 5.33 0.34
N PHE A 160 12.80 6.50 -0.27
CA PHE A 160 11.74 6.98 -1.14
C PHE A 160 12.00 6.58 -2.60
N CYS A 161 11.00 5.96 -3.22
CA CYS A 161 11.00 5.65 -4.64
C CYS A 161 9.97 6.54 -5.35
N TYR A 162 10.47 7.45 -6.18
CA TYR A 162 9.64 8.42 -6.88
C TYR A 162 9.01 7.80 -8.14
N LEU A 163 7.69 7.95 -8.26
CA LEU A 163 6.87 7.44 -9.35
C LEU A 163 6.50 8.58 -10.30
N SER A 164 6.47 8.30 -11.59
CA SER A 164 6.14 9.27 -12.66
C SER A 164 4.70 9.19 -13.13
N THR A 165 4.05 8.08 -12.82
CA THR A 165 2.73 7.73 -13.34
C THR A 165 1.58 8.08 -12.38
N ARG A 166 1.82 8.90 -11.35
CA ARG A 166 0.78 9.36 -10.38
C ARG A 166 -0.45 9.94 -11.06
N LYS A 167 -0.28 10.61 -12.21
CA LYS A 167 -1.39 11.20 -12.97
C LYS A 167 -2.53 10.22 -13.25
N TYR A 168 -2.23 8.93 -13.50
CA TYR A 168 -3.26 7.95 -13.83
C TYR A 168 -4.15 7.53 -12.64
N VAL A 169 -3.83 7.93 -11.41
CA VAL A 169 -4.72 7.70 -10.26
C VAL A 169 -5.46 8.96 -9.82
N LEU A 170 -5.24 10.10 -10.48
CA LEU A 170 -5.95 11.34 -10.21
C LEU A 170 -7.34 11.31 -10.86
N SER A 171 -8.34 11.78 -10.12
CA SER A 171 -9.73 11.84 -10.61
C SER A 171 -9.87 12.75 -11.83
N ASN A 172 -9.12 13.85 -11.88
CA ASN A 172 -9.16 14.84 -12.97
C ASN A 172 -8.71 14.27 -14.33
N THR A 173 -8.04 13.12 -14.34
CA THR A 173 -7.62 12.45 -15.59
C THR A 173 -8.79 11.77 -16.31
N TYR A 174 -9.89 11.48 -15.61
CA TYR A 174 -10.99 10.70 -16.14
C TYR A 174 -12.30 11.50 -16.08
N PRO A 175 -12.71 12.16 -17.19
CA PRO A 175 -13.96 12.93 -17.24
C PRO A 175 -15.21 12.04 -17.09
N HIS A 176 -15.10 10.76 -17.43
CA HIS A 176 -16.14 9.75 -17.28
C HIS A 176 -15.56 8.47 -16.69
N PHE A 177 -16.40 7.66 -16.03
CA PHE A 177 -16.02 6.37 -15.42
C PHE A 177 -14.79 6.45 -14.51
N THR A 178 -14.68 7.53 -13.71
CA THR A 178 -13.50 7.85 -12.90
C THR A 178 -13.03 6.69 -12.02
N LEU A 179 -13.95 5.95 -11.39
CA LEU A 179 -13.59 4.80 -10.53
C LEU A 179 -12.90 3.67 -11.30
N LEU A 180 -13.42 3.33 -12.49
CA LEU A 180 -12.79 2.35 -13.37
C LEU A 180 -11.46 2.87 -13.91
N GLY A 181 -11.43 4.14 -14.33
CA GLY A 181 -10.22 4.82 -14.78
C GLY A 181 -9.11 4.76 -13.75
N GLN A 182 -9.36 5.17 -12.51
CA GLN A 182 -8.40 5.12 -11.41
C GLN A 182 -7.99 3.68 -11.06
N SER A 183 -8.91 2.72 -11.14
CA SER A 183 -8.59 1.30 -10.90
C SER A 183 -7.61 0.76 -11.94
N LEU A 184 -7.84 1.08 -13.22
CA LEU A 184 -6.91 0.73 -14.30
C LEU A 184 -5.59 1.52 -14.21
N GLY A 185 -5.67 2.80 -13.87
CA GLY A 185 -4.50 3.64 -13.65
C GLY A 185 -3.61 3.17 -12.51
N SER A 186 -4.19 2.53 -11.49
CA SER A 186 -3.43 1.91 -10.40
C SER A 186 -2.56 0.73 -10.88
N LEU A 187 -2.93 0.05 -11.97
CA LEU A 187 -2.07 -0.98 -12.59
C LEU A 187 -0.82 -0.34 -13.20
N VAL A 188 -0.98 0.80 -13.88
CA VAL A 188 0.13 1.55 -14.49
C VAL A 188 1.06 2.06 -13.39
N LEU A 189 0.49 2.63 -12.33
CA LEU A 189 1.24 3.12 -11.17
C LEU A 189 2.01 1.99 -10.47
N ALA A 190 1.37 0.84 -10.25
CA ALA A 190 2.01 -0.32 -9.64
C ALA A 190 3.12 -0.90 -10.54
N TYR A 191 2.92 -0.93 -11.85
CA TYR A 191 3.95 -1.32 -12.80
C TYR A 191 5.18 -0.39 -12.75
N ASP A 192 4.97 0.93 -12.69
CA ASP A 192 6.05 1.92 -12.49
C ASP A 192 6.79 1.67 -11.16
N ALA A 193 6.05 1.38 -10.08
CA ALA A 193 6.65 1.03 -8.78
C ALA A 193 7.50 -0.25 -8.85
N PHE A 194 6.98 -1.33 -9.43
CA PHE A 194 7.68 -2.61 -9.50
C PHE A 194 8.87 -2.60 -10.46
N THR A 195 8.81 -1.81 -11.53
CA THR A 195 9.96 -1.61 -12.43
C THR A 195 11.05 -0.76 -11.79
N ASN A 196 10.71 0.10 -10.82
CA ASN A 196 11.67 0.82 -10.01
C ASN A 196 12.36 -0.07 -8.97
N LEU A 197 11.59 -0.84 -8.21
CA LEU A 197 12.09 -1.81 -7.24
C LEU A 197 11.00 -2.82 -6.95
N VAL A 198 11.27 -4.12 -7.11
CA VAL A 198 10.35 -5.15 -6.64
C VAL A 198 10.52 -5.32 -5.13
N PRO A 199 9.47 -5.20 -4.31
CA PRO A 199 9.56 -5.37 -2.86
C PRO A 199 9.63 -6.85 -2.45
N ASP A 200 10.07 -7.12 -1.22
CA ASP A 200 10.00 -8.46 -0.62
C ASP A 200 8.62 -8.73 -0.01
N VAL A 201 7.96 -7.68 0.47
CA VAL A 201 6.57 -7.63 0.93
C VAL A 201 5.96 -6.35 0.41
N PHE A 202 4.79 -6.44 -0.23
CA PHE A 202 4.10 -5.29 -0.77
C PHE A 202 2.91 -4.92 0.11
N VAL A 203 2.84 -3.66 0.54
CA VAL A 203 1.73 -3.15 1.34
C VAL A 203 1.08 -1.99 0.58
N ASP A 204 -0.20 -2.12 0.27
CA ASP A 204 -1.00 -1.05 -0.32
C ASP A 204 -1.65 -0.21 0.78
N THR A 205 -1.47 1.11 0.71
CA THR A 205 -1.99 2.08 1.68
C THR A 205 -3.04 3.00 1.08
N MET A 206 -3.27 2.89 -0.23
CA MET A 206 -4.15 3.79 -0.99
C MET A 206 -5.50 3.14 -1.33
N GLY A 207 -5.64 1.83 -1.13
CA GLY A 207 -6.85 1.10 -1.50
C GLY A 207 -6.94 0.90 -3.01
N TYR A 208 -5.88 0.36 -3.59
CA TYR A 208 -5.78 -0.05 -4.98
C TYR A 208 -5.75 -1.58 -5.08
N ALA A 209 -6.93 -2.21 -5.00
CA ALA A 209 -7.09 -3.66 -5.15
C ALA A 209 -6.44 -4.22 -6.43
N PHE A 210 -6.48 -3.44 -7.52
CA PHE A 210 -5.87 -3.81 -8.80
C PHE A 210 -4.33 -3.84 -8.74
N ALA A 211 -3.71 -2.95 -7.96
CA ALA A 211 -2.26 -3.00 -7.73
C ALA A 211 -1.84 -4.26 -6.95
N LEU A 212 -2.63 -4.66 -5.95
CA LEU A 212 -2.42 -5.90 -5.20
C LEU A 212 -2.59 -7.14 -6.09
N ALA A 213 -3.63 -7.17 -6.92
CA ALA A 213 -3.83 -8.24 -7.88
C ALA A 213 -2.66 -8.33 -8.88
N LEU A 214 -2.20 -7.19 -9.41
CA LEU A 214 -1.03 -7.16 -10.30
C LEU A 214 0.23 -7.71 -9.62
N SER A 215 0.47 -7.33 -8.36
CA SER A 215 1.59 -7.86 -7.57
C SER A 215 1.52 -9.38 -7.47
N ASN A 216 0.34 -9.94 -7.18
CA ASN A 216 0.15 -11.40 -7.07
C ASN A 216 0.33 -12.14 -8.40
N PHE A 217 -0.10 -11.53 -9.51
CA PHE A 217 0.09 -12.12 -10.84
C PHE A 217 1.55 -12.09 -11.29
N LEU A 218 2.25 -10.98 -11.06
CA LEU A 218 3.67 -10.82 -11.44
C LEU A 218 4.60 -11.58 -10.48
N PHE A 219 4.32 -11.52 -9.18
CA PHE A 219 5.19 -12.02 -8.11
C PHE A 219 4.41 -12.87 -7.10
N PRO A 220 4.00 -14.10 -7.44
CA PRO A 220 3.23 -14.96 -6.53
C PRO A 220 3.93 -15.26 -5.18
N SER A 221 5.26 -15.11 -5.12
CA SER A 221 6.07 -15.31 -3.92
C SER A 221 6.14 -14.09 -3.00
N VAL A 222 5.70 -12.91 -3.43
CA VAL A 222 5.73 -11.67 -2.65
C VAL A 222 4.44 -11.58 -1.84
N PRO A 223 4.49 -11.63 -0.50
CA PRO A 223 3.31 -11.43 0.32
C PRO A 223 2.76 -10.03 0.12
N THR A 224 1.42 -9.94 0.00
CA THR A 224 0.71 -8.66 -0.15
C THR A 224 -0.16 -8.37 1.07
N GLY A 225 -0.21 -7.11 1.49
CA GLY A 225 -1.09 -6.62 2.55
C GLY A 225 -1.74 -5.31 2.15
N ALA A 226 -2.86 -4.97 2.80
CA ALA A 226 -3.60 -3.74 2.53
C ALA A 226 -3.91 -3.01 3.84
N TYR A 227 -3.74 -1.70 3.83
CA TYR A 227 -4.05 -0.79 4.91
C TYR A 227 -5.04 0.25 4.39
N VAL A 228 -6.31 -0.14 4.37
CA VAL A 228 -7.40 0.65 3.75
C VAL A 228 -8.40 1.05 4.84
N HIS A 229 -8.45 2.34 5.13
CA HIS A 229 -9.37 2.89 6.15
C HIS A 229 -10.72 3.30 5.58
N TYR A 230 -10.79 3.61 4.29
CA TYR A 230 -12.04 3.94 3.59
C TYR A 230 -12.11 3.15 2.28
N PRO A 231 -13.14 2.33 2.07
CA PRO A 231 -13.27 1.56 0.83
C PRO A 231 -13.53 2.51 -0.35
N THR A 232 -13.04 2.12 -1.54
CA THR A 232 -13.22 2.90 -2.79
C THR A 232 -14.71 3.12 -3.15
N ILE A 233 -15.58 2.18 -2.77
CA ILE A 233 -17.04 2.34 -2.79
C ILE A 233 -17.58 1.83 -1.45
N SER A 234 -18.42 2.62 -0.77
CA SER A 234 -19.18 2.17 0.41
C SER A 234 -20.57 1.67 0.02
N THR A 235 -21.14 0.80 0.86
CA THR A 235 -22.53 0.33 0.73
C THR A 235 -23.53 1.48 0.79
N ASP A 236 -23.29 2.44 1.68
CA ASP A 236 -24.07 3.68 1.80
C ASP A 236 -24.06 4.53 0.51
N MET A 237 -22.94 4.49 -0.24
CA MET A 237 -22.86 5.16 -1.54
C MET A 237 -23.68 4.46 -2.64
N LEU A 238 -23.89 3.15 -2.51
CA LEU A 238 -24.77 2.39 -3.42
C LEU A 238 -26.24 2.59 -3.06
N GLU A 239 -26.56 2.62 -1.77
CA GLU A 239 -27.92 2.83 -1.26
C GLU A 239 -28.43 4.25 -1.51
N SER A 240 -27.55 5.26 -1.42
CA SER A 240 -27.90 6.66 -1.73
C SER A 240 -28.31 6.89 -3.18
N LEU A 241 -27.93 6.03 -4.14
CA LEU A 241 -28.38 6.16 -5.54
C LEU A 241 -29.91 6.04 -5.68
N ASP A 242 -30.55 5.33 -4.75
CA ASP A 242 -31.98 5.06 -4.72
C ASP A 242 -32.75 5.98 -3.78
N ASP A 243 -32.04 6.83 -3.03
CA ASP A 243 -32.63 7.79 -2.12
C ASP A 243 -33.28 8.95 -2.88
N LYS A 244 -34.62 9.01 -2.88
CA LYS A 244 -35.41 10.09 -3.48
C LYS A 244 -35.60 11.29 -2.54
N THR A 245 -35.20 11.16 -1.28
CA THR A 245 -35.43 12.14 -0.21
C THR A 245 -34.33 13.21 -0.14
N GLY A 246 -33.21 13.03 -0.85
CA GLY A 246 -32.11 14.00 -0.90
C GLY A 246 -31.28 14.06 0.40
N GLN A 247 -31.55 13.20 1.37
CA GLN A 247 -30.95 13.25 2.71
C GLN A 247 -29.67 12.43 2.84
N ARG A 248 -29.44 11.43 1.97
CA ARG A 248 -28.26 10.55 2.03
C ARG A 248 -27.19 10.90 1.00
N GLY A 249 -26.61 12.08 1.11
CA GLY A 249 -25.33 12.43 0.45
C GLY A 249 -25.39 12.93 -0.99
N LEU A 250 -24.21 13.25 -1.53
CA LEU A 250 -24.01 13.99 -2.80
C LEU A 250 -24.58 13.30 -4.07
N ASN A 251 -24.95 12.02 -4.00
CA ASN A 251 -25.49 11.25 -5.12
C ASN A 251 -26.97 10.86 -4.96
N ALA A 252 -27.67 11.41 -3.96
CA ALA A 252 -29.09 11.16 -3.74
C ALA A 252 -29.91 11.46 -5.01
N GLY A 253 -30.77 10.53 -5.42
CA GLY A 253 -31.63 10.63 -6.59
C GLY A 253 -30.94 10.42 -7.95
N ALA A 254 -29.60 10.28 -7.99
CA ALA A 254 -28.83 10.13 -9.22
C ALA A 254 -29.05 8.78 -9.94
N GLY A 255 -29.77 7.83 -9.33
CA GLY A 255 -30.20 6.57 -9.93
C GLY A 255 -31.55 6.63 -10.67
N THR A 256 -32.25 7.77 -10.68
CA THR A 256 -33.56 7.90 -11.33
C THR A 256 -33.45 8.17 -12.85
N GLY A 257 -34.41 7.66 -13.65
CA GLY A 257 -34.40 7.76 -15.11
C GLY A 257 -33.40 6.83 -15.82
N TRP A 258 -33.38 6.85 -17.16
CA TRP A 258 -32.53 5.96 -17.98
C TRP A 258 -31.02 6.14 -17.69
N LYS A 259 -30.56 7.40 -17.59
CA LYS A 259 -29.16 7.72 -17.26
C LYS A 259 -28.79 7.25 -15.84
N GLY A 260 -29.71 7.38 -14.88
CA GLY A 260 -29.51 6.90 -13.51
C GLY A 260 -29.47 5.37 -13.41
N MET A 261 -30.28 4.66 -14.20
CA MET A 261 -30.21 3.19 -14.30
C MET A 261 -28.85 2.72 -14.82
N VAL A 262 -28.30 3.38 -15.86
CA VAL A 262 -26.96 3.07 -16.37
C VAL A 262 -25.90 3.32 -15.31
N LYS A 263 -25.96 4.46 -14.60
CA LYS A 263 -25.03 4.78 -13.50
C LYS A 263 -25.10 3.73 -12.39
N ARG A 264 -26.31 3.33 -11.97
CA ARG A 264 -26.53 2.28 -10.96
C ARG A 264 -25.94 0.94 -11.39
N LYS A 265 -26.22 0.50 -12.62
CA LYS A 265 -25.65 -0.75 -13.18
C LYS A 265 -24.13 -0.68 -13.22
N TYR A 266 -23.55 0.44 -13.65
CA TYR A 266 -22.10 0.64 -13.65
C TYR A 266 -21.50 0.53 -12.25
N TRP A 267 -22.09 1.20 -11.24
CA TRP A 267 -21.56 1.19 -9.87
C TRP A 267 -21.63 -0.19 -9.23
N HIS A 268 -22.74 -0.92 -9.43
CA HIS A 268 -22.87 -2.30 -8.94
C HIS A 268 -21.92 -3.26 -9.66
N ALA A 269 -21.78 -3.15 -10.98
CA ALA A 269 -20.85 -3.97 -11.75
C ALA A 269 -19.40 -3.70 -11.32
N PHE A 270 -19.04 -2.43 -11.14
CA PHE A 270 -17.72 -2.05 -10.67
C PHE A 270 -17.47 -2.50 -9.23
N ALA A 271 -18.42 -2.35 -8.32
CA ALA A 271 -18.27 -2.82 -6.94
C ALA A 271 -18.03 -4.34 -6.87
N LYS A 272 -18.78 -5.12 -7.67
CA LYS A 272 -18.56 -6.57 -7.81
C LYS A 272 -17.17 -6.89 -8.37
N LEU A 273 -16.77 -6.20 -9.44
CA LEU A 273 -15.44 -6.38 -10.04
C LEU A 273 -14.33 -6.04 -9.03
N TYR A 274 -14.44 -4.90 -8.37
CA TYR A 274 -13.45 -4.43 -7.41
C TYR A 274 -13.34 -5.38 -6.21
N GLY A 275 -14.48 -5.85 -5.68
CA GLY A 275 -14.52 -6.86 -4.62
C GLY A 275 -13.94 -8.20 -5.07
N TRP A 276 -14.23 -8.64 -6.29
CA TRP A 276 -13.65 -9.86 -6.86
C TRP A 276 -12.12 -9.74 -7.06
N VAL A 277 -11.63 -8.61 -7.57
CA VAL A 277 -10.19 -8.37 -7.72
C VAL A 277 -9.50 -8.32 -6.36
N GLY A 278 -10.08 -7.63 -5.38
CA GLY A 278 -9.55 -7.52 -4.02
C GLY A 278 -9.57 -8.84 -3.26
N GLY A 279 -10.64 -9.63 -3.39
CA GLY A 279 -10.77 -10.95 -2.76
C GLY A 279 -9.85 -12.02 -3.35
N ASN A 280 -9.48 -11.89 -4.64
CA ASN A 280 -8.51 -12.77 -5.27
C ASN A 280 -7.05 -12.33 -5.08
N ALA A 281 -6.81 -11.13 -4.54
CA ALA A 281 -5.48 -10.78 -4.10
C ALA A 281 -5.13 -11.69 -2.91
N ASN A 282 -3.94 -12.31 -2.95
CA ASN A 282 -3.45 -13.19 -1.90
C ASN A 282 -3.06 -12.35 -0.67
N LEU A 283 -4.08 -11.81 -0.01
CA LEU A 283 -3.99 -11.10 1.25
C LEU A 283 -3.75 -12.16 2.32
N ARG A 284 -2.48 -12.33 2.71
CA ARG A 284 -2.19 -13.06 3.94
C ARG A 284 -2.58 -12.12 5.08
N GLU A 285 -3.43 -12.59 5.98
CA GLU A 285 -3.89 -11.80 7.12
C GLU A 285 -2.72 -11.03 7.78
N PRO A 286 -2.94 -9.79 8.23
CA PRO A 286 -1.96 -9.02 9.00
C PRO A 286 -1.76 -9.59 10.42
N SER A 287 -2.02 -10.88 10.66
CA SER A 287 -1.50 -11.61 11.81
C SER A 287 -0.02 -11.86 11.58
N ILE A 288 0.78 -10.81 11.80
CA ILE A 288 2.23 -10.88 11.95
C ILE A 288 2.92 -11.46 10.72
N LEU A 289 3.34 -10.54 9.85
CA LEU A 289 4.33 -10.75 8.80
C LEU A 289 5.61 -11.40 9.40
N TYR A 290 5.63 -12.73 9.54
CA TYR A 290 6.84 -13.50 9.81
C TYR A 290 7.69 -13.44 8.54
N ILE A 291 8.40 -12.33 8.36
CA ILE A 291 9.54 -12.27 7.46
C ILE A 291 10.59 -13.17 8.12
N ARG A 292 10.75 -14.41 7.61
CA ARG A 292 11.86 -15.26 8.03
C ARG A 292 13.17 -14.51 7.79
N PRO A 293 14.08 -14.45 8.77
CA PRO A 293 15.43 -13.97 8.49
C PRO A 293 16.04 -14.85 7.39
N ILE A 294 16.56 -14.21 6.36
CA ILE A 294 17.39 -14.89 5.35
C ILE A 294 18.63 -15.38 6.11
N PRO A 295 18.97 -16.68 6.08
CA PRO A 295 20.18 -17.16 6.72
C PRO A 295 21.40 -16.48 6.10
N SER A 296 22.33 -16.10 6.97
CA SER A 296 23.63 -15.49 6.67
C SER A 296 24.44 -16.28 5.66
#